data_AF-A0A7X8ZRC9-F1
#
_entry.id   AF-A0A7X8ZRC9-F1
#
_cell.length_a   1.000
_cell.length_b   1.000
_cell.length_c   1.000
_cell.angle_alpha   90.00
_cell.angle_beta   90.00
_cell.angle_gamma   90.00
#
_symmetry.space_group_name_H-M   'P 1'
#
loop_
_entity.id
_entity.type
_entity.pdbx_description
1 polymer ?
#
loop_
_entity_poly.entity_id
_entity_poly.type
_entity_poly.pdbx_seq_one_letter_code
_entity_poly.pdbx_strand_id
1 'polypeptide(L)'
;MYMNKKPNRLDYKIFPLLMLFCIVFLIGCSSDNKIAQEENNPTFKTIRLDDNLIENKSSDEEQIENTQIETTQNDNSVQILPEDRSTAKIMITGDNLIHDLLYMSALTPDGVYDFNSYYTEAKTLFDTADIAIGDFEGTMNPDLPLAGYPIFNCPPEMASALGNAGFDMMSMANNHIADSNGPGIISTSQLLRDANVDVFGINLPNEDFIKIKEVNGIKFAFLGYCYGFNGMEATLTEEEQNMLSWIDPDTIESDIQTAKQMADIVLVFPHMGIEYELEPNEEQINLYH
;
A
#
# COMPACT_ATOMS: atom_id res chain seq x y z
N MET A 1 -54.16 46.17 6.84
CA MET A 1 -53.28 47.30 6.52
C MET A 1 -51.85 46.75 6.42
N TYR A 2 -51.56 45.98 5.38
CA TYR A 2 -50.66 46.36 4.27
C TYR A 2 -49.40 47.12 4.71
N MET A 3 -48.25 46.46 4.66
CA MET A 3 -47.26 46.75 3.62
C MET A 3 -46.30 45.58 3.39
N ASN A 4 -46.32 45.11 2.14
CA ASN A 4 -45.43 44.16 1.51
C ASN A 4 -43.99 44.69 1.45
N LYS A 5 -42.99 43.86 1.80
CA LYS A 5 -41.64 43.98 1.26
C LYS A 5 -41.45 42.90 0.19
N LYS A 6 -41.27 43.33 -1.07
CA LYS A 6 -40.90 42.48 -2.19
C LYS A 6 -39.44 41.99 -2.02
N PRO A 7 -39.11 40.74 -2.36
CA PRO A 7 -37.73 40.33 -2.57
C PRO A 7 -37.24 40.86 -3.93
N ASN A 8 -36.01 41.38 -3.96
CA ASN A 8 -35.34 41.85 -5.17
C ASN A 8 -35.11 40.69 -6.14
N ARG A 9 -35.55 40.88 -7.38
CA ARG A 9 -35.26 40.00 -8.51
C ARG A 9 -33.79 40.21 -8.91
N LEU A 10 -33.03 39.12 -8.95
CA LEU A 10 -31.78 39.07 -9.71
C LEU A 10 -32.14 39.17 -11.21
N ASP A 11 -31.59 40.17 -11.89
CA ASP A 11 -31.66 40.30 -13.33
C ASP A 11 -30.69 39.30 -13.98
N TYR A 12 -31.25 38.24 -14.55
CA TYR A 12 -30.55 37.32 -15.46
C TYR A 12 -30.45 37.96 -16.85
N LYS A 13 -29.33 38.62 -17.14
CA LYS A 13 -28.85 38.81 -18.52
C LYS A 13 -27.33 38.73 -18.53
N ILE A 14 -26.82 37.93 -19.48
CA ILE A 14 -25.41 37.68 -19.87
C ILE A 14 -24.89 36.30 -19.41
N PHE A 15 -25.27 35.29 -20.20
CA PHE A 15 -24.49 34.10 -20.55
C PHE A 15 -24.76 33.87 -22.06
N PRO A 16 -23.84 33.35 -22.90
CA PRO A 16 -22.63 32.60 -22.54
C PRO A 16 -21.35 33.06 -23.28
N LEU A 17 -20.22 33.10 -22.57
CA LEU A 17 -18.88 33.08 -23.18
C LEU A 17 -18.06 31.97 -22.49
N LEU A 18 -18.49 30.73 -22.66
CA LEU A 18 -17.75 29.55 -22.22
C LEU A 18 -18.17 28.35 -23.06
N MET A 19 -17.79 28.35 -24.33
CA MET A 19 -17.88 27.17 -25.20
C MET A 19 -17.03 27.38 -26.47
N LEU A 20 -15.71 27.46 -26.32
CA LEU A 20 -14.80 27.32 -27.46
C LEU A 20 -13.39 26.92 -27.01
N PHE A 21 -13.21 25.69 -26.52
CA PHE A 21 -11.93 24.96 -26.61
C PHE A 21 -12.16 23.44 -26.48
N CYS A 22 -13.11 22.93 -27.25
CA CYS A 22 -13.22 21.50 -27.56
C CYS A 22 -13.67 21.42 -29.02
N ILE A 23 -12.71 21.24 -29.94
CA ILE A 23 -12.77 20.60 -31.26
C ILE A 23 -11.43 20.89 -31.93
N VAL A 24 -10.49 19.96 -31.80
CA VAL A 24 -9.54 19.66 -32.88
C VAL A 24 -9.63 18.15 -33.08
N PHE A 25 -10.52 17.75 -33.99
CA PHE A 25 -10.65 16.38 -34.48
C PHE A 25 -9.65 16.18 -35.63
N LEU A 26 -8.71 15.26 -35.41
CA LEU A 26 -8.31 14.16 -36.31
C LEU A 26 -8.47 14.37 -37.84
N ILE A 27 -7.32 14.53 -38.52
CA ILE A 27 -6.88 13.83 -39.75
C ILE A 27 -5.34 13.90 -39.66
N GLY A 28 -4.52 12.85 -39.56
CA GLY A 28 -4.54 11.51 -40.12
C GLY A 28 -3.12 11.25 -40.65
N CYS A 29 -2.45 10.18 -40.20
CA CYS A 29 -1.44 9.49 -41.00
C CYS A 29 -1.12 8.15 -40.35
N SER A 30 -1.48 7.09 -41.08
CA SER A 30 -1.06 5.71 -40.88
C SER A 30 0.44 5.55 -41.02
N SER A 31 1.06 4.85 -40.08
CA SER A 31 2.27 4.08 -40.32
C SER A 31 2.40 3.05 -39.22
N ASP A 32 2.53 1.79 -39.64
CA ASP A 32 2.74 0.61 -38.81
C ASP A 32 3.80 0.82 -37.73
N ASN A 33 3.40 0.72 -36.46
CA ASN A 33 4.35 0.43 -35.39
C ASN A 33 3.84 -0.80 -34.64
N LYS A 34 4.55 -1.91 -34.87
CA LYS A 34 4.45 -3.12 -34.06
C LYS A 34 4.73 -2.74 -32.62
N ILE A 35 3.71 -2.83 -31.76
CA ILE A 35 3.89 -2.80 -30.32
C ILE A 35 4.60 -4.10 -29.98
N ALA A 36 5.88 -4.00 -29.58
CA ALA A 36 6.57 -5.07 -28.91
C ALA A 36 5.88 -5.26 -27.55
N GLN A 37 5.28 -6.43 -27.35
CA GLN A 37 4.95 -6.88 -25.99
C GLN A 37 6.27 -7.26 -25.32
N GLU A 38 6.80 -6.36 -24.50
CA GLU A 38 7.74 -6.76 -23.46
C GLU A 38 6.94 -7.47 -22.38
N GLU A 39 7.11 -8.79 -22.28
CA GLU A 39 6.68 -9.58 -21.14
C GLU A 39 7.48 -9.11 -19.92
N ASN A 40 6.93 -8.16 -19.17
CA ASN A 40 7.41 -7.82 -17.83
C ASN A 40 7.06 -8.97 -16.88
N ASN A 41 7.90 -10.00 -16.87
CA ASN A 41 7.85 -11.05 -15.87
C ASN A 41 8.35 -10.45 -14.54
N PRO A 42 7.57 -10.47 -13.44
CA PRO A 42 8.00 -9.88 -12.19
C PRO A 42 9.27 -10.59 -11.69
N THR A 43 10.35 -9.83 -11.55
CA THR A 43 11.62 -10.33 -11.02
C THR A 43 11.48 -10.61 -9.54
N PHE A 44 11.30 -11.88 -9.15
CA PHE A 44 11.37 -12.30 -7.77
C PHE A 44 12.80 -12.07 -7.23
N LYS A 45 12.99 -11.04 -6.41
CA LYS A 45 14.24 -10.82 -5.70
C LYS A 45 14.24 -11.70 -4.45
N THR A 46 14.92 -12.84 -4.52
CA THR A 46 15.20 -13.63 -3.31
C THR A 46 16.31 -12.92 -2.54
N ILE A 47 15.97 -12.19 -1.48
CA ILE A 47 16.97 -11.64 -0.56
C ILE A 47 17.42 -12.78 0.35
N ARG A 48 18.65 -13.27 0.12
CA ARG A 48 19.35 -14.15 1.06
C ARG A 48 20.01 -13.26 2.10
N LEU A 49 19.61 -13.39 3.37
CA LEU A 49 20.37 -12.83 4.47
C LEU A 49 21.59 -13.76 4.67
N ASP A 50 22.76 -13.33 4.20
CA ASP A 50 24.01 -14.03 4.44
C ASP A 50 24.59 -13.59 5.79
N ASP A 51 24.87 -14.55 6.67
CA ASP A 51 25.35 -14.38 8.05
C ASP A 51 26.80 -13.87 8.18
N ASN A 52 27.38 -13.22 7.17
CA ASN A 52 28.79 -12.78 7.20
C ASN A 52 28.96 -11.31 6.81
N LEU A 53 28.63 -10.41 7.75
CA LEU A 53 29.19 -9.06 7.79
C LEU A 53 30.05 -8.89 9.05
N ILE A 54 31.17 -9.61 9.06
CA ILE A 54 32.34 -9.26 9.86
C ILE A 54 33.55 -9.39 8.93
N GLU A 55 34.10 -8.27 8.47
CA GLU A 55 35.53 -7.96 8.62
C GLU A 55 35.95 -6.65 7.90
N ASN A 56 36.53 -5.76 8.72
CA ASN A 56 37.80 -5.06 8.54
C ASN A 56 38.19 -4.50 7.15
N LYS A 57 38.30 -3.16 7.11
CA LYS A 57 38.99 -2.38 6.08
C LYS A 57 40.52 -2.35 6.31
N SER A 58 41.31 -2.74 5.31
CA SER A 58 42.59 -2.11 4.89
C SER A 58 42.99 -2.64 3.51
N SER A 59 42.83 -1.85 2.43
CA SER A 59 43.87 -1.10 1.70
C SER A 59 44.96 -1.97 1.03
N ASP A 60 44.89 -2.14 -0.30
CA ASP A 60 45.83 -1.52 -1.27
C ASP A 60 45.66 -2.12 -2.69
N GLU A 61 45.96 -1.28 -3.68
CA GLU A 61 45.74 -1.42 -5.13
C GLU A 61 46.78 -2.29 -5.88
N GLU A 62 46.42 -2.59 -7.14
CA GLU A 62 47.27 -2.87 -8.32
C GLU A 62 47.68 -4.34 -8.64
N GLN A 63 47.06 -4.95 -9.67
CA GLN A 63 47.68 -5.17 -10.99
C GLN A 63 46.76 -5.88 -12.00
N ILE A 64 46.81 -5.38 -13.24
CA ILE A 64 46.19 -5.90 -14.47
C ILE A 64 47.17 -6.89 -15.13
N GLU A 65 46.72 -8.07 -15.58
CA GLU A 65 46.70 -8.51 -17.01
C GLU A 65 46.60 -10.06 -17.19
N ASN A 66 45.61 -10.45 -18.00
CA ASN A 66 45.54 -11.56 -18.98
C ASN A 66 45.50 -13.07 -18.60
N THR A 67 44.38 -13.66 -19.04
CA THR A 67 44.18 -15.01 -19.64
C THR A 67 43.77 -16.15 -18.70
N GLN A 68 42.48 -16.49 -18.70
CA GLN A 68 41.95 -17.69 -19.37
C GLN A 68 40.42 -17.67 -19.34
N ILE A 69 39.81 -17.91 -20.49
CA ILE A 69 38.37 -18.20 -20.60
C ILE A 69 38.19 -19.60 -20.02
N GLU A 70 37.98 -19.69 -18.72
CA GLU A 70 37.46 -20.90 -18.10
C GLU A 70 35.98 -20.99 -18.45
N THR A 71 35.68 -22.01 -19.24
CA THR A 71 34.33 -22.50 -19.49
C THR A 71 33.80 -23.02 -18.17
N THR A 72 33.03 -22.20 -17.44
CA THR A 72 32.34 -22.63 -16.24
C THR A 72 31.34 -23.70 -16.63
N GLN A 73 31.70 -24.94 -16.26
CA GLN A 73 30.76 -26.04 -16.25
C GLN A 73 29.56 -25.65 -15.38
N ASN A 74 28.40 -25.99 -15.91
CA ASN A 74 27.10 -25.87 -15.29
C ASN A 74 27.10 -26.63 -13.95
N ASP A 75 27.47 -25.95 -12.87
CA ASP A 75 27.34 -26.47 -11.52
C ASP A 75 25.87 -26.39 -11.11
N ASN A 76 25.11 -27.40 -11.52
CA ASN A 76 23.84 -27.76 -10.91
C ASN A 76 24.09 -28.34 -9.50
N SER A 77 24.80 -27.61 -8.65
CA SER A 77 24.80 -27.87 -7.22
C SER A 77 23.44 -27.40 -6.71
N VAL A 78 22.49 -28.34 -6.68
CA VAL A 78 21.31 -28.22 -5.83
C VAL A 78 21.85 -27.99 -4.43
N GLN A 79 21.82 -26.75 -3.95
CA GLN A 79 22.08 -26.43 -2.55
C GLN A 79 21.05 -27.19 -1.74
N ILE A 80 21.43 -28.36 -1.24
CA ILE A 80 20.64 -29.09 -0.25
C ILE A 80 20.67 -28.21 0.99
N LEU A 81 19.60 -27.44 1.17
CA LEU A 81 19.37 -26.69 2.39
C LEU A 81 19.35 -27.71 3.55
N PRO A 82 19.98 -27.42 4.70
CA PRO A 82 19.94 -28.29 5.88
C PRO A 82 18.50 -28.73 6.19
N GLU A 83 18.31 -30.01 6.55
CA GLU A 83 16.98 -30.63 6.80
C GLU A 83 16.16 -29.95 7.92
N ASP A 84 16.75 -29.02 8.68
CA ASP A 84 16.17 -28.39 9.87
C ASP A 84 15.91 -26.88 9.67
N ARG A 85 15.47 -26.48 8.47
CA ARG A 85 15.11 -25.07 8.16
C ARG A 85 13.61 -24.90 8.00
N SER A 86 13.01 -24.09 8.86
CA SER A 86 11.68 -23.51 8.59
C SER A 86 11.79 -22.51 7.44
N THR A 87 10.79 -22.50 6.57
CA THR A 87 10.70 -21.54 5.47
C THR A 87 9.29 -20.96 5.41
N ALA A 88 9.18 -19.70 5.03
CA ALA A 88 7.91 -19.04 4.77
C ALA A 88 8.04 -18.14 3.54
N LYS A 89 7.01 -18.13 2.71
CA LYS A 89 6.87 -17.26 1.54
C LYS A 89 5.92 -16.11 1.89
N ILE A 90 6.45 -14.90 1.85
CA ILE A 90 5.68 -13.68 2.09
C ILE A 90 5.43 -13.01 0.75
N MET A 91 4.20 -12.56 0.51
CA MET A 91 3.83 -11.74 -0.63
C MET A 91 3.39 -10.37 -0.13
N ILE A 92 3.93 -9.32 -0.74
CA ILE A 92 3.63 -7.94 -0.38
C ILE A 92 3.20 -7.20 -1.64
N THR A 93 2.06 -6.54 -1.58
CA THR A 93 1.58 -5.63 -2.64
C THR A 93 1.72 -4.19 -2.21
N GLY A 94 1.63 -3.27 -3.18
CA GLY A 94 1.43 -1.86 -2.89
C GLY A 94 -0.03 -1.55 -2.53
N ASP A 95 -0.36 -0.28 -2.70
CA ASP A 95 -1.58 0.34 -2.17
C ASP A 95 -2.85 -0.12 -2.89
N ASN A 96 -3.86 -0.47 -2.10
CA ASN A 96 -5.21 -0.77 -2.55
C ASN A 96 -6.08 0.49 -2.44
N LEU A 97 -5.83 1.45 -3.33
CA LEU A 97 -6.53 2.74 -3.39
C LEU A 97 -7.77 2.69 -4.30
N ILE A 98 -8.95 2.49 -3.72
CA ILE A 98 -10.20 2.38 -4.46
C ILE A 98 -10.85 3.75 -4.68
N HIS A 99 -10.65 4.29 -5.87
CA HIS A 99 -11.23 5.56 -6.32
C HIS A 99 -12.58 5.38 -7.01
N ASP A 100 -13.21 6.49 -7.38
CA ASP A 100 -14.58 6.56 -7.90
C ASP A 100 -14.84 5.68 -9.12
N LEU A 101 -13.98 5.76 -10.14
CA LEU A 101 -14.13 4.92 -11.32
C LEU A 101 -14.02 3.42 -11.00
N LEU A 102 -13.19 3.05 -10.01
CA LEU A 102 -13.02 1.66 -9.59
C LEU A 102 -14.24 1.14 -8.83
N TYR A 103 -14.75 1.86 -7.83
CA TYR A 103 -15.95 1.35 -7.17
C TYR A 103 -17.17 1.41 -8.09
N MET A 104 -17.27 2.40 -8.98
CA MET A 104 -18.37 2.46 -9.96
C MET A 104 -18.37 1.26 -10.90
N SER A 105 -17.20 0.77 -11.34
CA SER A 105 -17.14 -0.44 -12.19
C SER A 105 -17.40 -1.74 -11.44
N ALA A 106 -17.35 -1.74 -10.11
CA ALA A 106 -17.70 -2.88 -9.27
C ALA A 106 -19.22 -2.96 -8.97
N LEU A 107 -20.01 -1.93 -9.32
CA LEU A 107 -21.45 -1.92 -9.05
C LEU A 107 -22.19 -2.91 -9.95
N THR A 108 -22.85 -3.88 -9.35
CA THR A 108 -23.64 -4.91 -10.01
C THR A 108 -25.05 -4.42 -10.35
N PRO A 109 -25.78 -5.09 -11.27
CA PRO A 109 -27.16 -4.71 -11.64
C PRO A 109 -28.17 -4.75 -10.48
N ASP A 110 -27.91 -5.52 -9.43
CA ASP A 110 -28.70 -5.61 -8.20
C ASP A 110 -28.34 -4.53 -7.17
N GLY A 111 -27.38 -3.65 -7.48
CA GLY A 111 -27.03 -2.49 -6.65
C GLY A 111 -26.05 -2.80 -5.51
N VAL A 112 -25.30 -3.89 -5.62
CA VAL A 112 -24.25 -4.31 -4.68
C VAL A 112 -22.88 -4.09 -5.31
N TYR A 113 -21.84 -3.87 -4.53
CA TYR A 113 -20.48 -3.77 -5.05
C TYR A 113 -19.78 -5.14 -5.00
N ASP A 114 -19.23 -5.59 -6.13
CA ASP A 114 -18.43 -6.83 -6.23
C ASP A 114 -17.04 -6.54 -6.79
N PHE A 115 -16.05 -6.54 -5.89
CA PHE A 115 -14.65 -6.30 -6.22
C PHE A 115 -13.84 -7.58 -6.46
N ASN A 116 -14.42 -8.77 -6.34
CA ASN A 116 -13.67 -10.03 -6.43
C ASN A 116 -12.95 -10.16 -7.78
N SER A 117 -13.55 -9.63 -8.85
CA SER A 117 -12.97 -9.67 -10.19
C SER A 117 -11.60 -8.99 -10.28
N TYR A 118 -11.32 -7.99 -9.44
CA TYR A 118 -10.06 -7.23 -9.46
C TYR A 118 -8.86 -8.07 -9.02
N TYR A 119 -9.11 -9.12 -8.23
CA TYR A 119 -8.07 -9.97 -7.67
C TYR A 119 -8.04 -11.37 -8.28
N THR A 120 -8.84 -11.66 -9.31
CA THR A 120 -8.94 -13.02 -9.89
C THR A 120 -7.58 -13.62 -10.21
N GLU A 121 -6.73 -12.87 -10.92
CA GLU A 121 -5.40 -13.33 -11.30
C GLU A 121 -4.43 -13.32 -10.11
N ALA A 122 -4.46 -12.24 -9.31
CA ALA A 122 -3.58 -12.06 -8.15
C ALA A 122 -3.83 -13.10 -7.05
N LYS A 123 -5.07 -13.58 -6.91
CA LYS A 123 -5.44 -14.63 -5.96
C LYS A 123 -4.59 -15.89 -6.14
N THR A 124 -4.31 -16.29 -7.37
CA THR A 124 -3.46 -17.46 -7.64
C THR A 124 -2.03 -17.29 -7.12
N LEU A 125 -1.56 -16.04 -7.00
CA LEU A 125 -0.27 -15.72 -6.41
C LEU A 125 -0.36 -15.71 -4.88
N PHE A 126 -1.40 -15.07 -4.32
CA PHE A 126 -1.64 -15.00 -2.87
C PHE A 126 -1.82 -16.40 -2.25
N ASP A 127 -2.55 -17.30 -2.91
CA ASP A 127 -2.78 -18.68 -2.46
C ASP A 127 -1.47 -19.51 -2.34
N THR A 128 -0.34 -19.02 -2.89
CA THR A 128 0.97 -19.67 -2.73
C THR A 128 1.81 -19.11 -1.60
N ALA A 129 1.40 -18.01 -0.97
CA ALA A 129 2.10 -17.38 0.14
C ALA A 129 1.64 -17.97 1.48
N ASP A 130 2.54 -17.98 2.47
CA ASP A 130 2.18 -18.26 3.85
C ASP A 130 1.60 -17.01 4.54
N ILE A 131 1.97 -15.81 4.07
CA ILE A 131 1.36 -14.53 4.45
C ILE A 131 1.29 -13.63 3.20
N ALA A 132 0.08 -13.20 2.83
CA ALA A 132 -0.13 -12.15 1.84
C ALA A 132 -0.49 -10.81 2.50
N ILE A 133 0.22 -9.76 2.14
CA ILE A 133 0.15 -8.45 2.80
C ILE A 133 -0.11 -7.38 1.74
N GLY A 134 -0.98 -6.42 2.05
CA GLY A 134 -1.13 -5.20 1.25
C GLY A 134 -1.13 -3.95 2.13
N ASP A 135 -1.27 -2.80 1.49
CA ASP A 135 -1.69 -1.56 2.15
C ASP A 135 -3.09 -1.20 1.67
N PHE A 136 -3.97 -0.81 2.59
CA PHE A 136 -5.30 -0.31 2.26
C PHE A 136 -5.33 1.21 2.40
N GLU A 137 -5.08 1.89 1.28
CA GLU A 137 -5.02 3.35 1.21
C GLU A 137 -6.42 3.93 1.01
N GLY A 138 -6.93 4.59 2.05
CA GLY A 138 -8.29 5.12 2.11
C GLY A 138 -9.10 4.57 3.28
N THR A 139 -10.40 4.79 3.23
CA THR A 139 -11.32 4.39 4.30
C THR A 139 -12.57 3.68 3.79
N MET A 140 -13.16 2.88 4.67
CA MET A 140 -14.49 2.28 4.52
C MET A 140 -15.35 2.70 5.71
N ASN A 141 -16.10 3.79 5.55
CA ASN A 141 -17.03 4.31 6.53
C ASN A 141 -18.47 4.22 5.98
N PRO A 142 -19.27 3.24 6.43
CA PRO A 142 -20.66 3.06 5.99
C PRO A 142 -21.59 4.24 6.29
N ASP A 143 -21.24 5.09 7.26
CA ASP A 143 -22.07 6.21 7.68
C ASP A 143 -21.83 7.48 6.84
N LEU A 144 -20.86 7.46 5.92
CA LEU A 144 -20.57 8.54 4.99
C LEU A 144 -20.82 8.14 3.53
N PRO A 145 -21.13 9.11 2.64
CA PRO A 145 -21.21 8.84 1.21
C PRO A 145 -19.89 8.29 0.65
N LEU A 146 -20.00 7.49 -0.40
CA LEU A 146 -18.83 7.08 -1.18
C LEU A 146 -18.17 8.30 -1.83
N ALA A 147 -16.85 8.28 -1.90
CA ALA A 147 -16.06 9.37 -2.44
C ALA A 147 -14.75 8.87 -3.05
N GLY A 148 -14.33 9.53 -4.12
CA GLY A 148 -13.00 9.37 -4.72
C GLY A 148 -12.10 10.56 -4.38
N TYR A 149 -11.08 10.80 -5.18
CA TYR A 149 -10.12 11.88 -4.94
C TYR A 149 -10.81 13.24 -4.71
N PRO A 150 -10.40 14.02 -3.68
CA PRO A 150 -9.22 13.84 -2.83
C PRO A 150 -9.48 13.17 -1.47
N ILE A 151 -10.73 12.80 -1.14
CA ILE A 151 -11.11 12.23 0.15
C ILE A 151 -11.81 10.90 -0.11
N PHE A 152 -11.08 9.81 0.10
CA PHE A 152 -11.50 8.47 -0.29
C PHE A 152 -12.37 7.81 0.78
N ASN A 153 -13.55 7.37 0.36
CA ASN A 153 -14.41 6.50 1.14
C ASN A 153 -15.01 5.46 0.20
N CYS A 154 -14.56 4.22 0.29
CA CYS A 154 -14.96 3.15 -0.62
C CYS A 154 -16.04 2.24 0.00
N PRO A 155 -16.76 1.44 -0.82
CA PRO A 155 -17.80 0.56 -0.32
C PRO A 155 -17.26 -0.50 0.66
N PRO A 156 -17.98 -0.81 1.75
CA PRO A 156 -17.56 -1.82 2.73
C PRO A 156 -17.33 -3.22 2.16
N GLU A 157 -17.98 -3.56 1.04
CA GLU A 157 -17.81 -4.83 0.33
C GLU A 157 -16.37 -5.04 -0.15
N MET A 158 -15.57 -3.98 -0.24
CA MET A 158 -14.15 -4.05 -0.55
C MET A 158 -13.39 -4.93 0.45
N ALA A 159 -13.70 -4.84 1.75
CA ALA A 159 -13.06 -5.68 2.77
C ALA A 159 -13.26 -7.17 2.50
N SER A 160 -14.48 -7.56 2.14
CA SER A 160 -14.80 -8.96 1.81
C SER A 160 -14.03 -9.43 0.57
N ALA A 161 -13.86 -8.57 -0.44
CA ALA A 161 -13.07 -8.92 -1.61
C ALA A 161 -11.58 -9.08 -1.32
N LEU A 162 -11.01 -8.27 -0.41
CA LEU A 162 -9.63 -8.44 0.07
C LEU A 162 -9.43 -9.77 0.80
N GLY A 163 -10.36 -10.12 1.70
CA GLY A 163 -10.35 -11.43 2.36
C GLY A 163 -10.48 -12.59 1.36
N ASN A 164 -11.41 -12.50 0.41
CA ASN A 164 -11.59 -13.51 -0.64
C ASN A 164 -10.37 -13.64 -1.58
N ALA A 165 -9.70 -12.53 -1.87
CA ALA A 165 -8.47 -12.51 -2.65
C ALA A 165 -7.37 -13.35 -1.97
N GLY A 166 -7.38 -13.43 -0.63
CA GLY A 166 -6.42 -14.19 0.16
C GLY A 166 -5.40 -13.33 0.89
N PHE A 167 -5.69 -12.03 1.11
CA PHE A 167 -4.87 -11.21 2.00
C PHE A 167 -5.00 -11.69 3.45
N ASP A 168 -3.87 -11.82 4.12
CA ASP A 168 -3.79 -12.13 5.54
C ASP A 168 -3.76 -10.87 6.40
N MET A 169 -3.06 -9.83 5.92
CA MET A 169 -2.80 -8.61 6.68
C MET A 169 -2.86 -7.38 5.78
N MET A 170 -3.33 -6.26 6.33
CA MET A 170 -3.32 -4.95 5.69
C MET A 170 -2.62 -3.92 6.56
N SER A 171 -1.67 -3.20 5.97
CA SER A 171 -1.24 -1.92 6.50
C SER A 171 -2.37 -0.91 6.34
N MET A 172 -2.54 -0.09 7.36
CA MET A 172 -3.42 1.08 7.37
C MET A 172 -2.62 2.37 7.62
N ALA A 173 -1.29 2.29 7.65
CA ALA A 173 -0.42 3.44 7.85
C ALA A 173 -0.18 4.18 6.54
N ASN A 174 -1.17 4.95 6.08
CA ASN A 174 -1.07 5.74 4.86
C ASN A 174 -1.71 7.12 5.03
N ASN A 175 -1.46 8.00 4.06
CA ASN A 175 -1.87 9.40 4.10
C ASN A 175 -3.38 9.61 4.00
N HIS A 176 -4.13 8.59 3.58
CA HIS A 176 -5.59 8.64 3.42
C HIS A 176 -6.38 7.94 4.53
N ILE A 177 -5.71 7.41 5.57
CA ILE A 177 -6.40 6.67 6.62
C ILE A 177 -7.38 7.52 7.45
N ALA A 178 -7.18 8.84 7.46
CA ALA A 178 -8.00 9.81 8.18
C ALA A 178 -9.09 10.48 7.32
N ASP A 179 -9.29 10.06 6.07
CA ASP A 179 -10.20 10.71 5.12
C ASP A 179 -11.67 10.77 5.59
N SER A 180 -12.10 9.77 6.37
CA SER A 180 -13.41 9.76 7.03
C SER A 180 -13.35 9.93 8.55
N ASN A 181 -12.30 10.62 9.04
CA ASN A 181 -12.00 10.89 10.44
C ASN A 181 -11.81 9.62 11.29
N GLY A 182 -11.74 9.76 12.62
CA GLY A 182 -11.56 8.63 13.54
C GLY A 182 -12.58 7.48 13.38
N PRO A 183 -13.88 7.74 13.16
CA PRO A 183 -14.84 6.67 12.87
C PRO A 183 -14.45 5.85 11.64
N GLY A 184 -13.86 6.48 10.63
CA GLY A 184 -13.32 5.83 9.43
C GLY A 184 -12.18 4.87 9.72
N ILE A 185 -11.23 5.28 10.55
CA ILE A 185 -10.11 4.43 10.99
C ILE A 185 -10.65 3.16 11.66
N ILE A 186 -11.59 3.34 12.58
CA ILE A 186 -12.19 2.24 13.36
C ILE A 186 -13.02 1.32 12.46
N SER A 187 -13.92 1.87 11.62
CA SER A 187 -14.79 1.07 10.77
C SER A 187 -14.01 0.30 9.71
N THR A 188 -12.98 0.92 9.12
CA THR A 188 -12.09 0.27 8.14
C THR A 188 -11.37 -0.93 8.78
N SER A 189 -10.82 -0.73 9.98
CA SER A 189 -10.14 -1.78 10.73
C SER A 189 -11.07 -2.94 11.07
N GLN A 190 -12.29 -2.63 11.53
CA GLN A 190 -13.29 -3.64 11.86
C GLN A 190 -13.74 -4.44 10.63
N LEU A 191 -14.04 -3.76 9.51
CA LEU A 191 -14.48 -4.40 8.28
C LEU A 191 -13.43 -5.37 7.72
N LEU A 192 -12.15 -4.98 7.74
CA LEU A 192 -11.04 -5.85 7.34
C LEU A 192 -10.96 -7.10 8.23
N ARG A 193 -11.04 -6.93 9.54
CA ARG A 193 -11.01 -8.06 10.50
C ARG A 193 -12.22 -8.98 10.37
N ASP A 194 -13.41 -8.41 10.14
CA ASP A 194 -14.63 -9.18 9.88
C ASP A 194 -14.51 -10.03 8.60
N ALA A 195 -13.66 -9.59 7.65
CA ALA A 195 -13.29 -10.32 6.45
C ALA A 195 -12.10 -11.29 6.65
N ASN A 196 -11.64 -11.52 7.88
CA ASN A 196 -10.46 -12.31 8.26
C ASN A 196 -9.13 -11.74 7.72
N VAL A 197 -9.04 -10.42 7.57
CA VAL A 197 -7.80 -9.70 7.24
C VAL A 197 -7.36 -8.94 8.49
N ASP A 198 -6.25 -9.35 9.08
CA ASP A 198 -5.67 -8.62 10.21
C ASP A 198 -5.12 -7.27 9.75
N VAL A 199 -4.88 -6.34 10.69
CA VAL A 199 -4.45 -4.98 10.36
C VAL A 199 -3.33 -4.50 11.27
N PHE A 200 -2.46 -3.65 10.72
CA PHE A 200 -1.36 -3.01 11.43
C PHE A 200 -1.14 -1.58 10.91
N GLY A 201 -0.27 -0.80 11.58
CA GLY A 201 0.02 0.58 11.17
C GLY A 201 -0.98 1.64 11.69
N ILE A 202 -1.82 1.26 12.65
CA ILE A 202 -2.66 2.17 13.43
C ILE A 202 -2.62 1.75 14.91
N ASN A 203 -2.89 2.70 15.81
CA ASN A 203 -2.86 2.46 17.26
C ASN A 203 -4.27 2.53 17.85
N LEU A 204 -4.98 1.39 17.84
CA LEU A 204 -6.32 1.31 18.41
C LEU A 204 -6.27 1.15 19.94
N PRO A 205 -7.19 1.79 20.68
CA PRO A 205 -7.25 1.64 22.13
C PRO A 205 -7.37 0.17 22.55
N ASN A 206 -6.55 -0.23 23.54
CA ASN A 206 -6.48 -1.59 24.09
C ASN A 206 -5.95 -2.66 23.13
N GLU A 207 -5.23 -2.27 22.09
CA GLU A 207 -4.52 -3.19 21.22
C GLU A 207 -3.01 -2.95 21.24
N ASP A 208 -2.24 -4.02 21.07
CA ASP A 208 -0.80 -3.88 20.84
C ASP A 208 -0.55 -3.28 19.46
N PHE A 209 0.34 -2.29 19.39
CA PHE A 209 0.76 -1.67 18.13
C PHE A 209 1.56 -2.66 17.27
N ILE A 210 2.53 -3.36 17.88
CA ILE A 210 3.33 -4.38 17.21
C ILE A 210 2.47 -5.63 17.00
N LYS A 211 2.06 -5.90 15.76
CA LYS A 211 1.31 -7.12 15.44
C LYS A 211 2.28 -8.26 15.19
N ILE A 212 1.98 -9.44 15.74
CA ILE A 212 2.76 -10.66 15.56
C ILE A 212 1.92 -11.73 14.84
N LYS A 213 2.46 -12.35 13.80
CA LYS A 213 1.88 -13.53 13.14
C LYS A 213 2.92 -14.63 13.07
N GLU A 214 2.54 -15.86 13.44
CA GLU A 214 3.43 -17.02 13.35
C GLU A 214 2.97 -17.95 12.23
N VAL A 215 3.86 -18.27 11.29
CA VAL A 215 3.64 -19.24 10.21
C VAL A 215 4.85 -20.14 10.08
N ASN A 216 4.63 -21.44 9.88
CA ASN A 216 5.70 -22.44 9.76
C ASN A 216 6.73 -22.40 10.92
N GLY A 217 6.27 -22.01 12.12
CA GLY A 217 7.10 -21.85 13.32
C GLY A 217 8.01 -20.62 13.33
N ILE A 218 7.81 -19.69 12.39
CA ILE A 218 8.55 -18.41 12.28
C ILE A 218 7.61 -17.28 12.70
N LYS A 219 8.03 -16.44 13.64
CA LYS A 219 7.29 -15.27 14.08
C LYS A 219 7.68 -14.04 13.28
N PHE A 220 6.68 -13.36 12.75
CA PHE A 220 6.81 -12.10 12.02
C PHE A 220 6.19 -10.98 12.85
N ALA A 221 6.93 -9.89 13.03
CA ALA A 221 6.40 -8.64 13.57
C ALA A 221 6.13 -7.64 12.43
N PHE A 222 5.01 -6.93 12.51
CA PHE A 222 4.57 -5.96 11.50
C PHE A 222 4.46 -4.57 12.13
N LEU A 223 5.13 -3.61 11.50
CA LEU A 223 5.14 -2.20 11.88
C LEU A 223 4.81 -1.36 10.66
N GLY A 224 3.94 -0.35 10.81
CA GLY A 224 3.56 0.56 9.73
C GLY A 224 3.60 2.00 10.20
N TYR A 225 4.12 2.90 9.36
CA TYR A 225 4.26 4.32 9.67
C TYR A 225 4.03 5.17 8.42
N CYS A 226 3.48 6.37 8.56
CA CYS A 226 3.18 7.27 7.47
C CYS A 226 3.85 8.64 7.65
N TYR A 227 4.27 9.27 6.55
CA TYR A 227 4.87 10.60 6.55
C TYR A 227 3.89 11.72 6.95
N GLY A 228 2.58 11.53 6.72
CA GLY A 228 1.53 12.51 7.04
C GLY A 228 0.17 12.16 6.47
N PHE A 229 -0.88 12.92 6.82
CA PHE A 229 -2.28 12.53 6.61
C PHE A 229 -3.11 13.56 5.85
N ASN A 230 -2.49 14.25 4.88
CA ASN A 230 -3.14 15.23 4.00
C ASN A 230 -3.85 16.40 4.72
N GLY A 231 -3.45 16.72 5.95
CA GLY A 231 -4.07 17.76 6.78
C GLY A 231 -5.34 17.29 7.50
N MET A 232 -5.76 16.04 7.31
CA MET A 232 -6.92 15.45 7.97
C MET A 232 -6.67 15.23 9.47
N GLU A 233 -5.43 15.14 9.91
CA GLU A 233 -5.09 15.10 11.34
C GLU A 233 -5.66 16.31 12.11
N ALA A 234 -5.86 17.45 11.44
CA ALA A 234 -6.44 18.66 12.05
C ALA A 234 -7.95 18.57 12.32
N THR A 235 -8.65 17.58 11.73
CA THR A 235 -10.08 17.35 11.96
C THR A 235 -10.34 16.34 13.09
N LEU A 236 -9.28 15.68 13.56
CA LEU A 236 -9.33 14.64 14.59
C LEU A 236 -9.23 15.23 16.01
N THR A 237 -9.92 14.58 16.94
CA THR A 237 -9.68 14.76 18.37
C THR A 237 -8.29 14.25 18.78
N GLU A 238 -7.81 14.64 19.95
CA GLU A 238 -6.52 14.15 20.48
C GLU A 238 -6.48 12.62 20.60
N GLU A 239 -7.59 12.00 21.00
CA GLU A 239 -7.70 10.54 21.08
C GLU A 239 -7.60 9.87 19.70
N GLU A 240 -8.24 10.45 18.68
CA GLU A 240 -8.18 9.94 17.32
C GLU A 240 -6.81 10.18 16.67
N GLN A 241 -6.15 11.30 16.97
CA GLN A 241 -4.78 11.55 16.50
C GLN A 241 -3.80 10.50 17.04
N ASN A 242 -4.01 9.99 18.26
CA ASN A 242 -3.19 8.92 18.81
C ASN A 242 -3.36 7.58 18.07
N MET A 243 -4.37 7.43 17.21
CA MET A 243 -4.52 6.25 16.36
C MET A 243 -3.62 6.30 15.12
N LEU A 244 -3.09 7.47 14.78
CA LEU A 244 -2.22 7.67 13.62
C LEU A 244 -0.78 7.27 13.94
N SER A 245 -0.11 6.61 12.99
CA SER A 245 1.27 6.16 13.14
C SER A 245 2.20 7.00 12.28
N TRP A 246 2.79 8.03 12.88
CA TRP A 246 3.73 8.93 12.22
C TRP A 246 5.10 8.28 12.01
N ILE A 247 5.77 8.65 10.92
CA ILE A 247 7.21 8.42 10.81
C ILE A 247 7.93 9.34 11.80
N ASP A 248 8.53 8.71 12.80
CA ASP A 248 9.43 9.32 13.77
C ASP A 248 10.62 8.37 13.98
N PRO A 249 11.85 8.75 13.59
CA PRO A 249 13.00 7.82 13.61
C PRO A 249 13.28 7.19 14.98
N ASP A 250 13.15 7.96 16.07
CA ASP A 250 13.40 7.47 17.42
C ASP A 250 12.34 6.43 17.85
N THR A 251 11.07 6.69 17.54
CA THR A 251 9.96 5.76 17.78
C THR A 251 10.13 4.48 16.96
N ILE A 252 10.43 4.61 15.66
CA ILE A 252 10.66 3.48 14.76
C ILE A 252 11.82 2.62 15.27
N GLU A 253 12.94 3.21 15.68
CA GLU A 253 14.08 2.47 16.22
C GLU A 253 13.67 1.71 17.49
N SER A 254 13.01 2.37 18.44
CA SER A 254 12.52 1.76 19.68
C SER A 254 11.56 0.58 19.42
N ASP A 255 10.62 0.75 18.51
CA ASP A 255 9.65 -0.29 18.15
C ASP A 255 10.33 -1.47 17.47
N ILE A 256 11.30 -1.24 16.58
CA ILE A 256 12.10 -2.30 15.94
C ILE A 256 12.88 -3.09 17.01
N GLN A 257 13.49 -2.43 17.99
CA GLN A 257 14.21 -3.13 19.06
C GLN A 257 13.27 -3.97 19.93
N THR A 258 12.05 -3.49 20.17
CA THR A 258 11.01 -4.25 20.88
C THR A 258 10.53 -5.44 20.06
N ALA A 259 10.23 -5.23 18.77
CA ALA A 259 9.80 -6.26 17.84
C ALA A 259 10.83 -7.39 17.68
N LYS A 260 12.13 -7.07 17.64
CA LYS A 260 13.23 -8.05 17.58
C LYS A 260 13.31 -8.97 18.80
N GLN A 261 12.68 -8.62 19.92
CA GLN A 261 12.60 -9.50 21.11
C GLN A 261 11.39 -10.45 21.04
N MET A 262 10.43 -10.17 20.17
CA MET A 262 9.13 -10.84 20.09
C MET A 262 9.00 -11.73 18.84
N ALA A 263 9.77 -11.45 17.80
CA ALA A 263 9.70 -12.09 16.48
C ALA A 263 11.07 -12.43 15.91
N ASP A 264 11.09 -13.39 14.99
CA ASP A 264 12.28 -13.80 14.24
C ASP A 264 12.56 -12.84 13.08
N ILE A 265 11.50 -12.29 12.48
CA ILE A 265 11.57 -11.36 11.34
C ILE A 265 10.71 -10.14 11.66
N VAL A 266 11.24 -8.94 11.44
CA VAL A 266 10.50 -7.67 11.56
C VAL A 266 10.31 -7.08 10.17
N LEU A 267 9.05 -6.85 9.80
CA LEU A 267 8.65 -6.20 8.55
C LEU A 267 8.16 -4.79 8.88
N VAL A 268 8.78 -3.79 8.25
CA VAL A 268 8.48 -2.37 8.46
C VAL A 268 7.93 -1.80 7.16
N PHE A 269 6.78 -1.13 7.24
CA PHE A 269 6.04 -0.54 6.12
C PHE A 269 6.00 0.99 6.28
N PRO A 270 7.04 1.71 5.83
CA PRO A 270 7.04 3.16 5.78
C PRO A 270 6.29 3.63 4.51
N HIS A 271 5.13 4.25 4.69
CA HIS A 271 4.42 4.94 3.63
C HIS A 271 4.98 6.37 3.51
N MET A 272 5.94 6.53 2.60
CA MET A 272 6.64 7.79 2.36
C MET A 272 7.23 7.85 0.94
N GLY A 273 7.53 9.06 0.49
CA GLY A 273 8.17 9.31 -0.79
C GLY A 273 7.52 10.47 -1.52
N ILE A 274 7.88 10.63 -2.79
CA ILE A 274 7.21 11.56 -3.69
C ILE A 274 6.36 10.70 -4.63
N GLU A 275 5.05 10.98 -4.69
CA GLU A 275 4.15 10.26 -5.58
C GLU A 275 4.67 10.28 -7.03
N TYR A 276 4.52 9.15 -7.72
CA TYR A 276 4.92 8.94 -9.12
C TYR A 276 6.44 8.94 -9.39
N GLU A 277 7.29 9.05 -8.37
CA GLU A 277 8.73 8.85 -8.51
C GLU A 277 9.12 7.39 -8.31
N LEU A 278 9.92 6.84 -9.23
CA LEU A 278 10.33 5.44 -9.21
C LEU A 278 11.61 5.19 -8.39
N GLU A 279 12.40 6.24 -8.15
CA GLU A 279 13.66 6.16 -7.42
C GLU A 279 13.50 6.81 -6.04
N PRO A 280 14.11 6.25 -4.98
CA PRO A 280 14.02 6.82 -3.65
C PRO A 280 14.71 8.18 -3.58
N ASN A 281 14.11 9.12 -2.85
CA ASN A 281 14.73 10.41 -2.54
C ASN A 281 15.76 10.28 -1.39
N GLU A 282 16.52 11.33 -1.13
CA GLU A 282 17.56 11.32 -0.07
C GLU A 282 16.98 11.03 1.33
N GLU A 283 15.76 11.48 1.62
CA GLU A 283 15.10 11.25 2.91
C GLU A 283 14.77 9.77 3.11
N GLN A 284 14.22 9.10 2.09
CA GLN A 284 13.97 7.66 2.08
C GLN A 284 15.28 6.88 2.25
N ILE A 285 16.33 7.24 1.51
CA ILE A 285 17.65 6.59 1.63
C ILE A 285 18.19 6.73 3.06
N ASN A 286 18.13 7.94 3.63
CA ASN A 286 18.66 8.18 4.98
C ASN A 286 17.84 7.49 6.08
N LEU A 287 16.52 7.32 5.90
CA LEU A 287 15.69 6.62 6.89
C LEU A 287 15.94 5.11 6.88
N TYR A 288 16.26 4.52 5.73
CA TYR A 288 16.36 3.06 5.57
C TYR A 288 17.77 2.49 5.85
N HIS A 289 18.79 3.33 6.05
CA HIS A 289 20.19 2.96 6.22
C HIS A 289 20.77 3.35 7.58
#